data_AF-T1C3F9-F1
#
_entry.id   AF-T1C3F9-F1
#
_cell.length_a   1.000
_cell.length_b   1.000
_cell.length_c   1.000
_cell.angle_alpha   90.00
_cell.angle_beta   90.00
_cell.angle_gamma   90.00
#
_symmetry.space_group_name_H-M   'P 1'
#
loop_
_entity.id
_entity.type
_entity.pdbx_description
1 polymer ?
#
loop_
_entity_poly.entity_id
_entity_poly.type
_entity_poly.pdbx_seq_one_letter_code
_entity_poly.pdbx_strand_id
1 'polypeptide(L)' 'MIEKKYMDEHIRTAMSHPMNNEIISYTTYSFSIADQEFAVLYEVDSLYKWMKIAEKLREVEARKWVSKEDPVFTGILLE' A
#
# COMPACT_ATOMS: atom_id res chain seq x y z
N MET A 1 15.27 14.51 -7.45
CA MET A 1 14.75 13.37 -6.66
C MET A 1 13.44 12.91 -7.30
N ILE A 2 13.50 12.16 -8.40
CA ILE A 2 12.32 11.74 -9.17
C ILE A 2 11.47 10.74 -8.36
N GLU A 3 12.11 9.84 -7.60
CA GLU A 3 11.46 8.88 -6.70
C GLU A 3 10.54 9.56 -5.68
N LYS A 4 11.03 10.64 -5.05
CA LYS A 4 10.23 11.42 -4.10
C LYS A 4 8.96 11.95 -4.75
N LYS A 5 9.04 12.45 -5.99
CA LYS A 5 7.86 12.93 -6.73
C LYS A 5 6.81 11.83 -6.91
N TYR A 6 7.23 10.62 -7.27
CA TYR A 6 6.30 9.49 -7.45
C TYR A 6 5.70 9.02 -6.13
N MET A 7 6.46 9.04 -5.03
CA MET A 7 5.91 8.71 -3.72
C MET A 7 4.96 9.80 -3.21
N ASP A 8 5.27 11.07 -3.43
CA ASP A 8 4.38 12.18 -3.08
C ASP A 8 3.04 12.05 -3.84
N GLU A 9 3.06 11.66 -5.12
CA GLU A 9 1.86 11.37 -5.90
C GLU A 9 1.07 10.18 -5.33
N HIS A 10 1.74 9.08 -5.03
CA HIS A 10 1.14 7.87 -4.45
C HIS A 10 0.46 8.18 -3.11
N ILE A 11 1.19 8.79 -2.18
CA ILE A 11 0.69 9.15 -0.84
C ILE A 11 -0.49 10.10 -0.96
N ARG A 12 -0.37 11.16 -1.77
CA ARG A 12 -1.46 12.13 -1.96
C ARG A 12 -2.70 11.48 -2.54
N THR A 13 -2.56 10.54 -3.48
CA THR A 13 -3.68 9.82 -4.10
C THR A 13 -4.41 8.95 -3.09
N ALA A 14 -3.68 8.28 -2.20
CA ALA A 14 -4.27 7.52 -1.10
C ALA A 14 -4.97 8.44 -0.08
N MET A 15 -4.29 9.52 0.35
CA MET A 15 -4.78 10.46 1.36
C MET A 15 -6.00 11.26 0.91
N SER A 16 -6.15 11.53 -0.39
CA SER A 16 -7.30 12.28 -0.93
C SER A 16 -8.50 11.40 -1.28
N HIS A 17 -8.37 10.08 -1.23
CA HIS A 17 -9.44 9.17 -1.61
C HIS A 17 -10.58 9.20 -0.57
N PRO A 18 -11.86 9.34 -0.98
CA PRO A 18 -12.99 9.52 -0.05
C PRO A 18 -13.31 8.30 0.83
N MET A 19 -12.66 7.17 0.56
CA MET A 19 -12.77 5.95 1.37
C MET A 19 -11.57 5.74 2.32
N ASN A 20 -10.60 6.67 2.34
CA ASN A 20 -9.46 6.61 3.25
C ASN A 20 -9.83 7.19 4.62
N ASN A 21 -10.67 6.45 5.33
CA ASN A 21 -11.24 6.84 6.61
C ASN A 21 -10.77 5.78 7.61
N GLU A 22 -9.55 5.93 8.14
CA GLU A 22 -8.94 5.02 9.14
C GLU A 22 -8.19 3.81 8.58
N ILE A 23 -7.44 3.98 7.48
CA ILE A 23 -6.40 3.00 7.10
C ILE A 23 -5.07 3.43 7.71
N ILE A 24 -4.48 2.55 8.51
CA ILE A 24 -3.11 2.72 8.98
C ILE A 24 -2.22 1.82 8.13
N SER A 25 -1.15 2.39 7.57
CA SER A 25 -0.21 1.66 6.73
C SER A 25 1.20 1.71 7.30
N TYR A 26 1.87 0.56 7.30
CA TYR A 26 3.26 0.42 7.71
C TYR A 26 4.06 -0.10 6.52
N THR A 27 5.09 0.64 6.12
CA THR A 27 6.04 0.18 5.11
C THR A 27 7.32 -0.23 5.80
N THR A 28 7.64 -1.52 5.76
CA THR A 28 8.88 -2.07 6.31
C THR A 28 9.74 -2.60 5.18
N TYR A 29 11.05 -2.66 5.40
CA TYR A 29 12.02 -3.16 4.43
C TYR A 29 12.79 -4.35 4.99
N SER A 30 13.14 -5.30 4.12
CA SER A 30 13.82 -6.55 4.47
C SER A 30 14.98 -6.89 3.52
N PHE A 31 15.59 -5.87 2.92
CA PHE A 31 16.79 -6.02 2.08
C PHE A 31 17.85 -6.87 2.78
N SER A 32 18.34 -7.91 2.10
CA SER A 32 19.33 -8.87 2.61
C SER A 32 18.87 -9.76 3.77
N ILE A 33 17.59 -9.69 4.18
CA ILE A 33 17.02 -10.47 5.29
C ILE A 33 16.01 -11.49 4.78
N ALA A 34 15.17 -11.12 3.82
CA ALA A 34 14.11 -11.96 3.29
C ALA A 34 13.99 -11.84 1.75
N ASP A 35 13.15 -12.69 1.16
CA ASP A 35 13.00 -12.81 -0.30
C ASP A 35 12.32 -11.61 -0.97
N GLN A 36 11.67 -10.74 -0.20
CA GLN A 36 11.02 -9.53 -0.69
C GLN A 36 11.73 -8.28 -0.13
N GLU A 37 11.75 -7.20 -0.91
CA GLU A 37 12.37 -5.93 -0.52
C GLU A 37 11.59 -5.21 0.58
N PHE A 38 10.25 -5.28 0.48
CA PHE A 38 9.32 -4.62 1.37
C PHE A 38 8.24 -5.58 1.86
N ALA A 39 7.84 -5.40 3.12
CA ALA A 39 6.57 -5.91 3.63
C ALA A 39 5.69 -4.71 4.00
N VAL A 40 4.55 -4.61 3.31
CA VAL A 40 3.57 -3.54 3.52
C VAL A 40 2.42 -4.11 4.34
N LEU A 41 2.17 -3.51 5.49
CA LEU A 41 1.11 -3.94 6.41
C LEU A 41 0.04 -2.86 6.50
N TYR A 42 -1.19 -3.30 6.69
CA TYR A 42 -2.33 -2.41 6.86
C TYR A 42 -3.19 -2.87 8.03
N GLU A 43 -3.60 -1.91 8.85
CA GLU A 43 -4.74 -2.06 9.76
C GLU A 43 -5.92 -1.33 9.11
N VAL A 44 -7.03 -2.06 8.93
CA VAL A 44 -8.20 -1.57 8.21
C VAL A 44 -9.48 -2.10 8.85
N ASP A 45 -10.48 -1.23 8.97
CA ASP A 45 -11.83 -1.64 9.40
C ASP A 45 -12.68 -2.21 8.26
N SER A 46 -12.24 -2.02 7.00
CA SER A 46 -12.96 -2.51 5.82
C SER A 46 -12.02 -2.86 4.68
N LEU A 47 -11.96 -4.16 4.35
CA LEU A 47 -11.24 -4.66 3.18
C LEU A 47 -11.76 -4.05 1.86
N TYR A 48 -13.07 -3.77 1.77
CA TYR A 48 -13.64 -3.14 0.57
C TYR A 48 -13.13 -1.72 0.35
N LYS A 49 -13.10 -0.89 1.41
CA LYS A 49 -12.56 0.47 1.33
C LYS A 49 -11.08 0.46 0.94
N TRP A 50 -10.29 -0.41 1.57
CA TRP A 50 -8.88 -0.61 1.23
C TRP A 50 -8.70 -1.01 -0.23
N MET A 51 -9.47 -1.99 -0.71
CA MET A 51 -9.41 -2.46 -2.10
C MET A 51 -9.72 -1.33 -3.09
N LYS A 52 -10.68 -0.46 -2.78
CA LYS A 52 -11.02 0.69 -3.64
C LYS A 52 -9.88 1.71 -3.75
N ILE A 53 -9.14 1.91 -2.67
CA ILE A 53 -7.94 2.76 -2.69
C ILE A 53 -6.81 2.06 -3.45
N ALA A 54 -6.58 0.78 -3.20
CA ALA A 54 -5.56 -0.01 -3.91
C ALA A 54 -5.82 -0.06 -5.43
N GLU A 55 -7.09 -0.16 -5.85
CA GLU A 55 -7.54 -0.03 -7.24
C GLU A 55 -7.16 1.34 -7.81
N LYS A 56 -7.46 2.44 -7.10
CA LYS A 56 -7.09 3.78 -7.55
C LYS A 56 -5.59 3.98 -7.67
N LEU A 57 -4.82 3.41 -6.75
CA LEU A 57 -3.36 3.42 -6.77
C LEU A 57 -2.75 2.59 -7.91
N ARG A 58 -3.55 1.86 -8.70
CA ARG A 58 -3.06 1.25 -9.95
C ARG A 58 -2.74 2.29 -11.03
N GLU A 59 -3.28 3.50 -10.91
CA GLU A 59 -3.12 4.56 -11.92
C GLU A 59 -1.87 5.45 -11.71
N VAL A 60 -1.24 5.41 -10.54
CA VAL A 60 -0.10 6.31 -10.22
C VAL A 60 1.20 5.84 -10.88
N GLU A 61 2.11 6.77 -11.20
CA GLU A 61 3.32 6.44 -11.95
C GLU A 61 4.26 5.48 -11.21
N ALA A 62 4.27 5.53 -9.87
CA ALA A 62 5.02 4.64 -9.00
C ALA A 62 4.83 3.15 -9.31
N ARG A 63 3.66 2.76 -9.86
CA ARG A 63 3.35 1.37 -10.21
C ARG A 63 4.29 0.76 -11.25
N LYS A 64 4.94 1.57 -12.07
CA LYS A 64 5.89 1.12 -13.10
C LYS A 64 7.08 0.35 -12.51
N TRP A 65 7.39 0.56 -11.23
CA TRP A 65 8.54 -0.06 -10.54
C TRP A 65 8.14 -1.11 -9.49
N VAL A 66 6.85 -1.29 -9.22
CA VAL A 66 6.37 -2.34 -8.30
C VAL A 66 6.11 -3.62 -9.10
N SER A 67 6.99 -4.61 -8.94
CA SER A 67 7.02 -5.82 -9.77
C SER A 67 6.28 -7.02 -9.16
N LYS A 68 6.24 -7.14 -7.83
CA LYS A 68 5.70 -8.32 -7.14
C LYS A 68 4.95 -7.94 -5.87
N GLU A 69 3.74 -8.49 -5.71
CA GLU A 69 2.85 -8.23 -4.56
C GLU A 69 2.17 -9.50 -4.04
N ASP A 70 2.57 -10.67 -4.54
CA ASP A 70 2.04 -11.97 -4.16
C ASP A 70 2.93 -12.68 -3.12
N PRO A 71 2.33 -13.41 -2.15
CA PRO A 71 0.89 -13.45 -1.84
C PRO A 71 0.41 -12.23 -1.04
N VAL A 72 -0.87 -11.87 -1.19
CA VAL A 72 -1.56 -10.91 -0.31
C VAL A 72 -2.30 -11.70 0.77
N PHE A 73 -1.97 -11.45 2.03
CA PHE A 73 -2.65 -12.06 3.17
C PHE A 73 -3.71 -11.13 3.75
N THR A 74 -4.84 -11.70 4.15
CA THR A 74 -5.91 -11.00 4.89
C THR A 74 -6.20 -11.75 6.18
N GLY A 75 -6.52 -11.02 7.24
CA GLY A 75 -6.90 -11.59 8.52
C GLY A 75 -8.03 -10.80 9.17
N ILE A 76 -8.66 -11.43 10.16
CA ILE A 76 -9.58 -10.77 11.08
C ILE A 76 -8.94 -10.79 12.47
N LEU A 77 -9.13 -9.72 13.24
CA LEU A 77 -8.74 -9.73 14.64
C LEU A 77 -9.61 -10.77 15.36
N LEU A 78 -8.96 -11.73 16.01
CA LEU A 78 -9.63 -12.67 16.92
C LEU A 78 -9.43 -12.13 18.34
N GLU A 79 -10.53 -12.08 19.10
CA GLU A 79 -10.53 -11.82 20.54
C GLU A 79 -10.13 -13.06 21.34
#